data_AF-B0E378-F1
#
_entry.id   AF-B0E378-F1
#
_cell.length_a   1.000
_cell.length_b   1.000
_cell.length_c   1.000
_cell.angle_alpha   90.00
_cell.angle_beta   90.00
_cell.angle_gamma   90.00
#
_symmetry.space_group_name_H-M   'P 1'
#
loop_
_entity.id
_entity.type
_entity.pdbx_description
1 polymer ?
#
loop_
_entity_poly.entity_id
_entity_poly.type
_entity_poly.pdbx_seq_one_letter_code
_entity_poly.pdbx_strand_id
1 'polypeptide(L)' 'MAEPPTSGHLQPTTDELFKLVERFRVLVIGKSGVGKSSLINECFGVKDATVAHSEAGVSDISTEIISSENGRFVLHDSKA' A
#
# COMPACT_ATOMS: atom_id res chain seq x y z
N MET A 1 7.96 47.21 4.94
CA MET A 1 8.59 45.92 5.28
C MET A 1 8.29 44.99 4.11
N ALA A 2 9.31 44.45 3.44
CA ALA A 2 9.12 43.53 2.33
C ALA A 2 8.78 42.13 2.87
N GLU A 3 7.77 41.47 2.29
CA GLU A 3 7.42 40.10 2.64
C GLU A 3 8.59 39.15 2.29
N PRO A 4 8.91 38.17 3.16
CA PRO A 4 9.98 37.22 2.87
C PRO A 4 9.62 36.40 1.63
N PRO A 5 10.60 36.00 0.80
CA PRO A 5 10.35 35.23 -0.40
C PRO A 5 9.63 33.93 -0.03
N THR A 6 8.42 33.75 -0.56
CA THR A 6 7.62 32.53 -0.41
C THR A 6 8.49 31.36 -0.84
N SER A 7 8.96 30.57 0.12
CA SER A 7 9.67 29.33 -0.14
C SER A 7 8.76 28.51 -1.04
N GLY A 8 9.18 28.29 -2.30
CA GLY A 8 8.35 27.69 -3.33
C GLY A 8 7.73 26.40 -2.79
N HIS A 9 6.41 26.41 -2.59
CA HIS A 9 5.69 25.32 -1.99
C HIS A 9 5.64 24.18 -3.01
N LEU A 10 6.63 23.29 -2.97
CA LEU A 10 6.65 22.10 -3.79
C LEU A 10 5.48 21.22 -3.37
N GLN A 11 4.46 21.17 -4.21
CA GLN A 11 3.37 20.23 -4.07
C GLN A 11 3.90 18.83 -4.37
N PRO A 12 3.68 17.84 -3.48
CA PRO A 12 3.94 16.45 -3.80
C PRO A 12 3.17 16.05 -5.07
N THR A 13 3.83 15.37 -6.00
CA THR A 13 3.16 14.84 -7.21
C THR A 13 1.98 13.93 -6.87
N THR A 14 2.01 13.31 -5.69
CA THR A 14 0.90 12.50 -5.16
C THR A 14 -0.40 13.28 -5.03
N ASP A 15 -0.37 14.58 -4.74
CA ASP A 15 -1.57 15.40 -4.54
C ASP A 15 -2.36 15.60 -5.82
N GLU A 16 -1.67 15.71 -6.96
CA GLU A 16 -2.32 15.74 -8.28
C GLU A 16 -2.86 14.35 -8.64
N LEU A 17 -2.10 13.29 -8.35
CA LEU A 17 -2.54 11.92 -8.59
C LEU A 17 -3.78 11.55 -7.77
N PHE A 18 -3.88 12.01 -6.51
CA PHE A 18 -5.05 11.80 -5.64
C PHE A 18 -6.34 12.47 -6.15
N LYS A 19 -6.22 13.46 -7.05
CA LYS A 19 -7.38 14.09 -7.73
C LYS A 19 -7.82 13.30 -8.97
N LEU A 20 -6.92 12.53 -9.58
CA LEU A 20 -7.20 11.79 -10.82
C LEU A 20 -7.87 10.44 -10.57
N VAL A 21 -7.57 9.79 -9.45
CA VAL A 21 -8.08 8.45 -9.13
C VAL A 21 -8.65 8.38 -7.72
N GLU A 22 -9.71 7.59 -7.54
CA GLU A 22 -10.28 7.34 -6.22
C GLU A 22 -9.29 6.53 -5.35
N ARG A 23 -8.68 5.48 -5.94
CA ARG A 23 -7.78 4.53 -5.26
C ARG A 23 -6.63 4.07 -6.16
N PHE A 24 -5.50 3.77 -5.54
CA PHE A 24 -4.35 3.11 -6.14
C PHE A 24 -4.37 1.62 -5.84
N ARG A 25 -4.14 0.79 -6.85
CA ARG A 25 -3.97 -0.65 -6.68
C ARG A 25 -2.49 -0.98 -6.65
N VAL A 26 -2.05 -1.72 -5.63
CA VAL A 26 -0.66 -2.14 -5.45
C VAL A 26 -0.60 -3.65 -5.40
N LEU A 27 0.18 -4.26 -6.29
CA LEU A 27 0.47 -5.69 -6.27
C LEU A 27 1.84 -5.93 -5.63
N VAL A 28 1.87 -6.73 -4.56
CA VAL A 28 3.11 -7.15 -3.91
C VAL A 28 3.54 -8.49 -4.49
N ILE A 29 4.76 -8.55 -5.02
CA ILE A 29 5.33 -9.75 -5.64
C ILE A 29 6.65 -10.14 -4.97
N GLY A 30 6.98 -11.44 -4.99
CA GLY A 30 8.22 -11.95 -4.44
C GLY A 30 8.15 -13.44 -4.10
N LYS A 31 9.33 -14.07 -3.96
CA LYS A 31 9.46 -15.51 -3.66
C LYS A 31 8.72 -15.91 -2.37
N SER A 32 8.43 -17.19 -2.21
CA SER A 32 7.92 -17.72 -0.95
C SER A 32 8.85 -17.40 0.24
N GLY A 33 8.27 -17.09 1.40
CA GLY A 33 9.02 -16.86 2.64
C GLY A 33 9.76 -15.53 2.76
N VAL A 34 9.72 -14.63 1.75
CA VAL A 34 10.44 -13.33 1.81
C VAL A 34 9.79 -12.28 2.71
N GLY A 35 8.66 -12.60 3.35
CA GLY A 35 7.98 -11.70 4.29
C GLY A 35 6.93 -10.76 3.66
N LYS A 36 6.40 -11.07 2.47
CA LYS A 36 5.35 -10.25 1.81
C LYS A 36 4.14 -10.00 2.72
N SER A 37 3.54 -11.06 3.24
CA SER A 37 2.35 -10.95 4.10
C SER A 37 2.64 -10.21 5.40
N SER A 38 3.86 -10.36 5.97
CA SER A 38 4.29 -9.59 7.13
C SER A 38 4.42 -8.09 6.80
N LEU A 39 5.02 -7.74 5.66
CA LEU A 39 5.10 -6.35 5.20
C LEU A 39 3.71 -5.74 5.00
N ILE A 40 2.79 -6.49 4.40
CA ILE A 40 1.41 -6.04 4.17
C ILE A 40 0.70 -5.78 5.51
N ASN A 41 0.79 -6.71 6.47
CA ASN A 41 0.13 -6.55 7.76
C ASN A 41 0.67 -5.35 8.56
N GLU A 42 2.00 -5.20 8.61
CA GLU A 42 2.63 -4.08 9.32
C GLU A 42 2.37 -2.73 8.63
N CYS A 43 2.47 -2.67 7.30
CA CYS A 43 2.38 -1.40 6.59
C CYS A 43 0.94 -0.89 6.43
N PHE A 44 -0.06 -1.79 6.46
CA PHE A 44 -1.46 -1.43 6.23
C PHE A 44 -2.35 -1.57 7.47
N GLY A 45 -1.78 -1.98 8.61
CA GLY A 45 -2.51 -2.13 9.88
C GLY A 45 -3.61 -3.19 9.82
N VAL A 46 -3.56 -4.06 8.81
CA VAL A 46 -4.52 -5.13 8.57
C VAL A 46 -4.00 -6.40 9.24
N LYS A 47 -4.88 -7.12 9.95
CA LYS A 47 -4.57 -8.48 10.43
C LYS A 47 -5.03 -9.56 9.45
N ASP A 48 -5.54 -9.14 8.29
CA ASP A 48 -6.29 -9.99 7.36
C ASP A 48 -5.39 -10.67 6.31
N ALA A 49 -4.13 -10.26 6.12
CA ALA A 49 -3.24 -11.03 5.27
C ALA A 49 -2.86 -12.32 6.02
N THR A 50 -3.45 -13.42 5.59
CA THR A 50 -3.28 -14.76 6.18
C THR A 50 -1.80 -15.14 6.16
N VAL A 51 -1.10 -15.00 7.29
CA VAL A 51 0.28 -15.45 7.44
C VAL A 51 0.26 -16.96 7.67
N ALA A 52 0.50 -17.74 6.61
CA ALA A 52 0.72 -19.17 6.77
C ALA A 52 2.10 -19.39 7.42
N HIS A 53 2.12 -19.75 8.71
CA HIS A 53 3.35 -19.97 9.47
C HIS A 53 4.06 -21.29 9.14
N SER A 54 3.51 -22.14 8.26
CA SER A 54 4.00 -23.51 8.04
C SER A 54 3.93 -24.01 6.59
N GLU A 55 3.32 -23.26 5.67
CA GLU A 55 3.24 -23.59 4.23
C GLU A 55 3.42 -22.32 3.38
N ALA A 56 3.62 -22.48 2.06
CA ALA A 56 3.62 -21.34 1.15
C ALA A 56 2.27 -20.61 1.28
N GLY A 57 2.31 -19.29 1.53
CA GLY A 57 1.11 -18.47 1.64
C GLY A 57 0.27 -18.57 0.37
N VAL A 58 -0.98 -19.02 0.51
CA VAL A 58 -1.95 -19.02 -0.60
C VAL A 58 -2.59 -17.64 -0.63
N SER A 59 -2.02 -16.76 -1.44
CA SER A 59 -2.57 -15.42 -1.67
C SER A 59 -3.38 -15.38 -2.96
N ASP A 60 -4.44 -14.59 -3.02
CA ASP A 60 -5.23 -14.42 -4.23
C ASP A 60 -5.16 -12.96 -4.67
N ILE A 61 -4.72 -12.75 -5.92
CA ILE A 61 -4.62 -11.41 -6.53
C ILE A 61 -5.99 -10.76 -6.76
N SER A 62 -7.08 -11.51 -6.66
CA SER A 62 -8.43 -10.96 -6.68
C SER A 62 -8.90 -10.48 -5.30
N THR A 63 -8.19 -10.87 -4.23
CA THR A 63 -8.51 -10.44 -2.87
C THR A 63 -7.98 -9.05 -2.60
N GLU A 64 -8.90 -8.12 -2.37
CA GLU A 64 -8.57 -6.75 -1.98
C GLU A 64 -8.24 -6.67 -0.49
N ILE A 65 -7.07 -6.14 -0.18
CA ILE A 65 -6.64 -5.79 1.16
C ILE A 65 -6.72 -4.27 1.28
N ILE A 66 -7.62 -3.78 2.12
CA ILE A 66 -7.89 -2.34 2.29
C ILE A 66 -7.59 -1.95 3.73
N SER A 67 -6.75 -0.93 3.91
CA SER A 67 -6.51 -0.37 5.24
C SER A 67 -7.68 0.49 5.68
N SER A 68 -8.12 0.33 6.92
CA SER A 68 -9.11 1.21 7.55
C SER A 68 -8.56 2.62 7.78
N GLU A 69 -7.24 2.77 7.91
CA GLU A 69 -6.56 4.05 8.13
C GLU A 69 -6.30 4.81 6.82
N ASN A 70 -6.18 4.08 5.70
CA ASN A 70 -5.94 4.68 4.40
C ASN A 70 -6.65 3.92 3.26
N GLY A 71 -7.91 4.30 3.01
CA GLY A 71 -8.72 3.73 1.93
C GLY A 71 -8.30 4.13 0.51
N ARG A 72 -7.26 4.95 0.35
CA ARG A 72 -6.73 5.33 -0.98
C ARG A 72 -5.89 4.22 -1.62
N PHE A 73 -5.47 3.22 -0.85
CA PHE A 73 -4.68 2.10 -1.37
C PHE A 73 -5.45 0.79 -1.23
N VAL A 74 -5.42 0.00 -2.30
CA VAL A 74 -5.95 -1.37 -2.35
C VAL A 74 -4.80 -2.29 -2.67
N LEU A 75 -4.48 -3.20 -1.76
CA LEU A 75 -3.38 -4.13 -1.93
C LEU A 75 -3.85 -5.48 -2.40
N HIS A 76 -2.98 -6.10 -3.19
CA HIS A 76 -3.11 -7.45 -3.69
C HIS A 76 -1.80 -8.18 -3.39
N ASP A 77 -1.88 -9.40 -2.87
CA ASP A 77 -0.71 -10.24 -2.59
C ASP A 77 -0.64 -11.34 -3.66
N SER A 78 0.52 -11.46 -4.31
CA SER A 78 0.72 -12.52 -5.31
C SER A 78 0.88 -13.86 -4.63
N LYS A 79 0.47 -14.93 -5.31
CA LYS A 79 0.96 -16.27 -4.96
C LYS A 79 2.48 -16.28 -5.01
N ALA A 80 3.05 -17.04 -4.07
CA ALA A 80 4.47 -17.25 -3.91
C ALA A 80 5.07 -18.13 -5.03
#